data_AF-M7STD3-F1
#
_entry.id   AF-M7STD3-F1
#
_cell.length_a   1.000
_cell.length_b   1.000
_cell.length_c   1.000
_cell.angle_alpha   90.00
_cell.angle_beta   90.00
_cell.angle_gamma   90.00
#
_symmetry.space_group_name_H-M   'P 1'
#
loop_
_entity.id
_entity.type
_entity.pdbx_description
1 polymer ?
#
loop_
_entity_poly.entity_id
_entity_poly.type
_entity_poly.pdbx_seq_one_letter_code
_entity_poly.pdbx_strand_id
1 'polypeptide(L)'
;MTQAGNFTWCPLGCGSGQFHDAVDDNDNNNNDDLLSIVLCRGCNRQYCRRHLVAWHHEHTCDEYEQYLLDPEHSRSIGQTATMRREAEERALDLAEDDIRDAQHRFDALLLQMQRTAEEIRQAELERLERERRERKAREELERRRRAEEEARKRAEREKRKLEARKKDEEAKTLAAFQNGSGGGFKHPVKPCPNPKCKTPIEKKAGCDHMHCVRCKTHFSWKELFIYPPGTFGYIPQQW
;
A
#
# COMPACT_ATOMS: atom_id res chain seq x y z
N MET A 1 68.00 79.96 -5.56
CA MET A 1 67.92 80.24 -7.01
C MET A 1 66.55 79.79 -7.45
N THR A 2 65.66 80.74 -7.71
CA THR A 2 64.24 80.56 -7.96
C THR A 2 64.02 79.93 -9.33
N GLN A 3 63.53 78.69 -9.34
CA GLN A 3 63.18 77.97 -10.56
C GLN A 3 61.93 78.63 -11.17
N ALA A 4 62.15 79.59 -12.07
CA ALA A 4 61.11 80.25 -12.85
C ALA A 4 60.62 79.33 -13.97
N GLY A 5 59.99 78.20 -13.61
CA GLY A 5 59.48 77.19 -14.56
C GLY A 5 57.99 77.28 -14.88
N ASN A 6 57.24 78.19 -14.24
CA ASN A 6 55.78 78.12 -14.20
C ASN A 6 55.03 79.20 -14.99
N PHE A 7 55.71 79.90 -15.89
CA PHE A 7 55.06 80.91 -16.74
C PHE A 7 54.51 80.26 -18.01
N THR A 8 53.27 80.60 -18.38
CA THR A 8 52.65 80.12 -19.62
C THR A 8 51.85 81.23 -20.31
N TRP A 9 51.82 81.20 -21.65
CA TRP A 9 51.02 82.11 -22.47
C TRP A 9 49.64 81.51 -22.72
N CYS A 10 48.61 82.37 -22.80
CA CYS A 10 47.29 81.91 -23.18
C CYS A 10 47.28 81.39 -24.63
N PRO A 11 46.98 80.10 -24.86
CA PRO A 11 46.97 79.54 -26.21
C PRO A 11 45.72 79.95 -27.01
N LEU A 12 44.71 80.52 -26.34
CA LEU A 12 43.45 80.95 -26.96
C LEU A 12 43.51 82.35 -27.60
N GLY A 13 44.72 82.85 -27.88
CA GLY A 13 44.94 84.04 -28.71
C GLY A 13 44.68 85.40 -28.05
N CYS A 14 44.50 85.50 -26.73
CA CYS A 14 44.30 86.80 -26.07
C CYS A 14 45.60 87.56 -25.76
N GLY A 15 46.76 86.93 -25.96
CA GLY A 15 48.07 87.55 -25.74
C GLY A 15 48.44 87.80 -24.27
N SER A 16 47.67 87.28 -23.32
CA SER A 16 47.98 87.40 -21.88
C SER A 16 48.82 86.21 -21.40
N GLY A 17 49.87 86.48 -20.63
CA GLY A 17 50.70 85.46 -19.97
C GLY A 17 50.49 85.47 -18.47
N GLN A 18 50.61 84.30 -17.82
CA GLN A 18 50.40 84.18 -16.38
C GLN A 18 51.33 83.14 -15.75
N PHE A 19 51.63 83.34 -14.46
CA PHE A 19 52.33 82.36 -13.64
C PHE A 19 51.33 81.41 -12.99
N HIS A 20 51.67 80.13 -13.00
CA HIS A 20 50.96 79.09 -12.28
C HIS A 20 51.70 78.77 -10.99
N ASP A 21 51.04 78.85 -9.84
CA ASP A 21 51.66 78.34 -8.62
C ASP A 21 51.75 76.82 -8.78
N ALA A 22 52.97 76.25 -8.65
CA ALA A 22 53.11 74.79 -8.65
C ALA A 22 52.34 74.30 -7.42
N VAL A 23 51.39 73.40 -7.65
CA VAL A 23 50.81 72.63 -6.55
C VAL A 23 51.96 71.83 -5.92
N ASP A 24 52.03 71.84 -4.59
CA ASP A 24 53.03 71.09 -3.83
C ASP A 24 53.02 69.63 -4.28
N ASP A 25 54.17 69.11 -4.74
CA ASP A 25 54.36 67.72 -5.21
C ASP A 25 54.10 66.64 -4.11
N ASN A 26 53.62 67.05 -2.93
CA ASN A 26 53.44 66.21 -1.75
C ASN A 26 51.97 65.77 -1.53
N ASP A 27 51.05 66.20 -2.39
CA ASP A 27 49.68 65.69 -2.39
C ASP A 27 49.61 64.45 -3.30
N ASN A 28 49.66 63.25 -2.70
CA ASN A 28 49.58 61.93 -3.35
C ASN A 28 48.23 61.66 -4.06
N ASN A 29 47.46 62.71 -4.34
CA ASN A 29 46.22 62.63 -5.07
C ASN A 29 46.53 62.66 -6.57
N ASN A 30 46.86 61.49 -7.12
CA ASN A 30 47.10 61.21 -8.55
C ASN A 30 45.86 61.47 -9.42
N ASN A 31 45.35 62.70 -9.43
CA ASN A 31 44.28 63.15 -10.31
C ASN A 31 44.82 64.28 -11.20
N ASP A 32 45.71 63.88 -12.11
CA ASP A 32 46.46 64.71 -13.07
C ASP A 32 45.55 65.54 -14.00
N ASP A 33 44.30 65.11 -14.18
CA ASP A 33 43.32 65.77 -15.04
C ASP A 33 42.71 67.06 -14.44
N LEU A 34 42.55 67.13 -13.11
CA LEU A 34 42.02 68.34 -12.44
C LEU A 34 43.09 69.44 -12.29
N LEU A 35 44.37 69.05 -12.30
CA LEU A 35 45.52 69.95 -12.27
C LEU A 35 45.83 70.55 -13.65
N SER A 36 45.23 70.00 -14.70
CA SER A 36 45.44 70.41 -16.09
C SER A 36 44.49 71.53 -16.54
N ILE A 37 43.47 71.90 -15.76
CA ILE A 37 42.56 73.02 -16.07
C ILE A 37 43.21 74.35 -15.72
N VAL A 38 43.35 75.23 -16.69
CA VAL A 38 43.88 76.58 -16.48
C VAL A 38 42.88 77.65 -16.89
N LEU A 39 42.54 78.54 -15.96
CA LEU A 39 41.80 79.76 -16.27
C LEU A 39 42.76 80.89 -16.66
N CYS A 40 42.62 81.43 -17.87
CA CYS A 40 43.40 82.61 -18.27
C CYS A 40 42.87 83.88 -17.57
N ARG A 41 43.71 84.57 -16.80
CA ARG A 41 43.32 85.82 -16.10
C ARG A 41 43.06 87.01 -17.02
N GLY A 42 43.51 86.96 -18.26
CA GLY A 42 43.31 88.04 -19.24
C GLY A 42 41.96 87.95 -19.97
N CYS A 43 41.49 86.74 -20.28
CA CYS A 43 40.26 86.53 -21.06
C CYS A 43 39.22 85.65 -20.37
N ASN A 44 39.51 85.16 -19.15
CA ASN A 44 38.67 84.31 -18.31
C ASN A 44 38.17 83.02 -19.01
N ARG A 45 38.88 82.53 -20.02
CA ARG A 45 38.60 81.24 -20.66
C ARG A 45 39.46 80.13 -20.07
N GLN A 46 38.89 78.94 -19.97
CA GLN A 46 39.57 77.74 -19.51
C GLN A 46 40.26 77.03 -20.68
N TYR A 47 41.48 76.54 -20.47
CA TYR A 47 42.22 75.73 -21.42
C TYR A 47 42.93 74.58 -20.72
N CYS A 48 43.21 73.51 -21.47
CA CYS A 48 43.99 72.39 -20.98
C CYS A 48 45.49 72.73 -21.03
N ARG A 49 46.20 72.62 -19.92
CA ARG A 49 47.64 72.90 -19.84
C ARG A 49 48.48 71.92 -20.67
N ARG A 50 48.06 70.65 -20.73
CA ARG A 50 48.77 69.58 -21.43
C ARG A 50 48.65 69.72 -22.96
N HIS A 51 47.44 69.95 -23.44
CA HIS A 51 47.15 70.05 -24.89
C HIS A 51 47.18 71.46 -25.44
N LEU A 52 47.15 72.49 -24.58
CA LEU A 52 47.09 73.90 -24.96
C LEU A 52 45.89 74.23 -25.86
N VAL A 53 44.78 73.49 -25.72
CA VAL A 53 43.50 73.74 -26.42
C VAL A 53 42.43 74.24 -25.45
N ALA A 54 41.30 74.71 -25.98
CA ALA A 54 40.12 75.00 -25.17
C ALA A 54 39.76 73.79 -24.30
N TRP A 55 39.39 74.03 -23.04
CA TRP A 55 39.22 72.96 -22.06
C TRP A 55 38.16 71.94 -22.51
N HIS A 56 38.52 70.64 -22.45
CA HIS A 56 37.67 69.52 -22.85
C HIS A 56 37.00 68.90 -21.61
N HIS A 57 35.77 69.32 -21.31
CA HIS A 57 35.04 68.89 -20.10
C HIS A 57 34.63 67.42 -20.06
N GLU A 58 34.54 66.76 -21.22
CA GLU A 58 33.97 65.42 -21.36
C GLU A 58 35.04 64.32 -21.49
N HIS A 59 36.31 64.69 -21.58
CA HIS A 59 37.43 63.78 -21.78
C HIS A 59 38.54 64.10 -20.78
N THR A 60 39.18 63.06 -20.21
CA THR A 60 40.49 63.23 -19.59
C THR A 60 41.52 63.66 -20.64
N CYS A 61 42.72 64.06 -20.22
CA CYS A 61 43.75 64.36 -21.19
C CYS A 61 44.04 63.14 -22.11
N ASP A 62 44.21 61.96 -21.53
CA ASP A 62 44.51 60.75 -22.31
C ASP A 62 43.33 60.33 -23.22
N GLU A 63 42.08 60.49 -22.76
CA GLU A 63 40.90 60.22 -23.59
C GLU A 63 40.73 61.25 -24.71
N TYR A 64 41.11 62.50 -24.47
CA TYR A 64 41.07 63.54 -25.49
C TYR A 64 42.10 63.28 -26.58
N GLU A 65 43.30 62.79 -26.24
CA GLU A 65 44.29 62.32 -27.21
C GLU A 65 43.71 61.17 -28.06
N GLN A 66 43.03 60.21 -27.44
CA GLN A 66 42.36 59.12 -28.15
C GLN A 66 41.22 59.62 -29.05
N TYR A 67 40.46 60.62 -28.60
CA TYR A 67 39.42 61.28 -29.39
C TYR A 67 39.98 61.98 -30.63
N LEU A 68 41.14 62.62 -30.52
CA LEU A 68 41.80 63.23 -31.67
C LEU A 68 42.31 62.18 -32.68
N LEU A 69 42.67 60.97 -32.21
CA LEU A 69 43.15 59.88 -33.06
C LEU A 69 42.00 59.12 -33.73
N ASP A 70 40.90 58.88 -33.03
CA ASP A 70 39.74 58.16 -33.54
C ASP A 70 38.43 58.74 -32.96
N PRO A 71 37.92 59.84 -33.57
CA PRO A 71 36.73 60.52 -33.07
C PRO A 71 35.45 59.66 -33.09
N GLU A 72 35.40 58.61 -33.93
CA GLU A 72 34.22 57.76 -34.06
C GLU A 72 34.17 56.64 -33.00
N HIS A 73 35.33 56.20 -32.50
CA HIS A 73 35.42 55.09 -31.54
C HIS A 73 35.84 55.50 -30.12
N SER A 74 36.37 56.70 -29.94
CA SER A 74 36.69 57.23 -28.62
C SER A 74 35.41 57.49 -27.83
N ARG A 75 35.30 56.88 -26.65
CA ARG A 75 34.16 57.10 -25.74
C ARG A 75 34.57 58.12 -24.68
N SER A 76 33.65 59.01 -24.32
CA SER A 76 33.87 59.93 -23.20
C SER A 76 33.75 59.21 -21.85
N ILE A 77 34.33 59.79 -20.80
CA ILE A 77 34.14 59.36 -19.39
C ILE A 77 32.66 59.12 -19.08
N GLY A 78 31.79 60.03 -19.53
CA GLY A 78 30.34 59.94 -19.27
C GLY A 78 29.71 58.71 -19.95
N GLN A 79 30.12 58.40 -21.18
CA GLN A 79 29.62 57.25 -21.93
C GLN A 79 30.12 55.93 -21.33
N THR A 80 31.39 55.84 -20.95
CA THR A 80 31.96 54.65 -20.31
C THR A 80 31.34 54.38 -18.94
N ALA A 81 31.17 55.43 -18.12
CA ALA A 81 30.50 55.33 -16.82
C ALA A 81 29.04 54.87 -16.96
N THR A 82 28.30 55.39 -17.96
CA THR A 82 26.91 54.98 -18.21
C THR A 82 26.83 53.51 -18.61
N MET A 83 27.65 53.07 -19.56
CA MET A 83 27.66 51.66 -20.00
C MET A 83 28.08 50.71 -18.89
N ARG A 84 29.04 51.11 -18.03
CA ARG A 84 29.44 50.33 -16.87
C ARG A 84 28.27 50.16 -15.89
N ARG A 85 27.58 51.24 -15.56
CA ARG A 85 26.40 51.20 -14.68
C ARG A 85 25.31 50.30 -15.25
N GLU A 86 25.01 50.41 -16.54
CA GLU A 86 24.03 49.54 -17.20
C GLU A 86 24.47 48.06 -17.24
N ALA A 87 25.76 47.79 -17.38
CA ALA A 87 26.29 46.42 -17.32
C ALA A 87 26.20 45.84 -15.90
N GLU A 88 26.48 46.66 -14.89
CA GLU A 88 26.32 46.29 -13.48
C GLU A 88 24.85 46.03 -13.15
N GLU A 89 23.92 46.87 -13.62
CA GLU A 89 22.47 46.67 -13.48
C GLU A 89 22.01 45.35 -14.11
N ARG A 90 22.40 45.10 -15.36
CA ARG A 90 22.10 43.81 -16.03
C ARG A 90 22.69 42.61 -15.29
N ALA A 91 23.88 42.75 -14.68
CA ALA A 91 24.49 41.67 -13.92
C ALA A 91 23.73 41.38 -12.62
N LEU A 92 23.17 42.41 -11.99
CA LEU A 92 22.30 42.25 -10.82
C LEU A 92 20.99 41.55 -11.18
N ASP A 93 20.33 41.96 -12.27
CA ASP A 93 19.10 41.32 -12.73
C ASP A 93 19.31 39.81 -13.00
N LEU A 94 20.41 39.46 -13.68
CA LEU A 94 20.76 38.06 -13.93
C LEU A 94 21.01 37.29 -12.63
N ALA A 95 21.68 37.89 -11.65
CA ALA A 95 21.91 37.25 -10.36
C ALA A 95 20.60 37.04 -9.58
N GLU A 96 19.65 37.97 -9.66
CA GLU A 96 18.34 37.81 -9.03
C GLU A 96 17.54 36.66 -9.65
N ASP A 97 17.54 36.55 -10.99
CA ASP A 97 16.89 35.45 -11.69
C ASP A 97 17.55 34.11 -11.35
N ASP A 98 18.88 34.04 -11.28
CA ASP A 98 19.61 32.84 -10.87
C ASP A 98 19.25 32.40 -9.43
N ILE A 99 19.11 33.36 -8.51
CA ILE A 99 18.67 33.11 -7.14
C ILE A 99 17.25 32.57 -7.13
N ARG A 100 16.34 33.18 -7.89
CA ARG A 100 14.94 32.76 -7.98
C ARG A 100 14.83 31.34 -8.53
N ASP A 101 15.57 31.03 -9.58
CA ASP A 101 15.63 29.70 -10.17
C ASP A 101 16.22 28.66 -9.21
N ALA A 102 17.25 29.03 -8.45
CA ALA A 102 17.81 28.17 -7.40
C ALA A 102 16.79 27.87 -6.30
N GLN A 103 16.01 28.87 -5.88
CA GLN A 103 14.92 28.70 -4.90
C GLN A 103 13.84 27.77 -5.44
N HIS A 104 13.36 27.97 -6.68
CA HIS A 104 12.37 27.09 -7.30
C HIS A 104 12.85 25.65 -7.41
N ARG A 105 14.12 25.43 -7.78
CA ARG A 105 14.71 24.08 -7.81
C ARG A 105 14.74 23.45 -6.41
N PHE A 106 15.12 24.21 -5.39
CA PHE A 106 15.15 23.73 -4.02
C PHE A 106 13.75 23.36 -3.50
N ASP A 107 12.75 24.21 -3.75
CA ASP A 107 11.36 23.94 -3.37
C ASP A 107 10.81 22.69 -4.05
N ALA A 108 11.12 22.50 -5.34
CA ALA A 108 10.74 21.30 -6.07
C ALA A 108 11.36 20.03 -5.46
N LEU A 109 12.64 20.09 -5.08
CA LEU A 109 13.33 18.99 -4.40
C LEU A 109 12.69 18.68 -3.04
N LEU A 110 12.37 19.68 -2.23
CA LEU A 110 11.70 19.48 -0.94
C LEU A 110 10.33 18.81 -1.10
N LEU A 111 9.53 19.26 -2.07
CA LEU A 111 8.23 18.66 -2.36
C LEU A 111 8.38 17.20 -2.83
N GLN A 112 9.39 16.91 -3.65
CA GLN A 112 9.67 15.54 -4.09
C GLN A 112 10.09 14.66 -2.90
N MET A 113 10.96 15.15 -2.03
CA MET A 113 11.38 14.42 -0.83
C MET A 113 10.21 14.15 0.12
N GLN A 114 9.28 15.09 0.29
CA GLN A 114 8.09 14.88 1.10
C GLN A 114 7.16 13.82 0.51
N ARG A 115 6.96 13.82 -0.82
CA ARG A 115 6.15 12.80 -1.50
C ARG A 115 6.74 11.41 -1.33
N THR A 116 8.05 11.25 -1.59
CA THR A 116 8.69 9.94 -1.45
C THR A 116 8.68 9.47 0.01
N ALA A 117 8.88 10.36 0.98
CA ALA A 117 8.77 10.02 2.40
C ALA A 117 7.34 9.62 2.80
N GLU A 118 6.31 10.22 2.22
CA GLU A 118 4.92 9.83 2.43
C GLU A 118 4.61 8.48 1.76
N GLU A 119 5.06 8.25 0.53
CA GLU A 119 4.92 6.98 -0.18
C GLU A 119 5.56 5.82 0.60
N ILE A 120 6.77 6.02 1.12
CA ILE A 120 7.46 5.03 1.97
C ILE A 120 6.64 4.73 3.23
N ARG A 121 6.14 5.78 3.92
CA ARG A 121 5.31 5.62 5.12
C ARG A 121 4.01 4.87 4.82
N GLN A 122 3.34 5.19 3.71
CA GLN A 122 2.11 4.52 3.29
C GLN A 122 2.38 3.05 2.93
N ALA A 123 3.43 2.78 2.14
CA ALA A 123 3.81 1.41 1.80
C ALA A 123 4.15 0.56 3.04
N GLU A 124 4.78 1.16 4.05
CA GLU A 124 5.06 0.49 5.32
C GLU A 124 3.78 0.18 6.12
N LEU A 125 2.85 1.12 6.22
CA LEU A 125 1.55 0.90 6.86
C LEU A 125 0.77 -0.22 6.17
N GLU A 126 0.72 -0.22 4.84
CA GLU A 126 0.07 -1.27 4.06
C GLU A 126 0.72 -2.64 4.27
N ARG A 127 2.06 -2.69 4.35
CA ARG A 127 2.82 -3.90 4.65
C ARG A 127 2.44 -4.46 6.03
N LEU A 128 2.42 -3.61 7.05
CA LEU A 128 2.05 -3.99 8.42
C LEU A 128 0.58 -4.43 8.52
N GLU A 129 -0.32 -3.75 7.82
CA GLU A 129 -1.72 -4.15 7.76
C GLU A 129 -1.90 -5.52 7.09
N ARG A 130 -1.20 -5.76 5.97
CA ARG A 130 -1.22 -7.04 5.27
C ARG A 130 -0.73 -8.16 6.19
N GLU A 131 0.41 -7.96 6.84
CA GLU A 131 0.94 -8.92 7.80
C GLU A 131 -0.05 -9.20 8.95
N ARG A 132 -0.71 -8.17 9.47
CA ARG A 132 -1.75 -8.33 10.50
C ARG A 132 -2.95 -9.12 9.99
N ARG A 133 -3.39 -8.89 8.75
CA ARG A 133 -4.50 -9.63 8.11
C ARG A 133 -4.11 -11.09 7.89
N GLU A 134 -2.91 -11.34 7.40
CA GLU A 134 -2.38 -12.69 7.19
C GLU A 134 -2.23 -13.46 8.51
N ARG A 135 -1.69 -12.82 9.55
CA ARG A 135 -1.58 -13.43 10.89
C ARG A 135 -2.95 -13.82 11.44
N LYS A 136 -3.93 -12.91 11.39
CA LYS A 136 -5.31 -13.20 11.81
C LYS A 136 -5.93 -14.34 11.00
N ALA A 137 -5.73 -14.35 9.68
CA ALA A 137 -6.24 -15.41 8.81
C ALA A 137 -5.59 -16.77 9.12
N ARG A 138 -4.29 -16.81 9.43
CA ARG A 138 -3.58 -18.02 9.86
C ARG A 138 -4.10 -18.54 11.20
N GLU A 139 -4.26 -17.66 12.18
CA GLU A 139 -4.82 -18.00 13.50
C GLU A 139 -6.26 -18.51 13.39
N GLU A 140 -7.10 -17.87 12.56
CA GLU A 140 -8.46 -18.31 12.32
C GLU A 140 -8.53 -19.66 11.62
N LEU A 141 -7.69 -19.87 10.60
CA LEU A 141 -7.59 -21.15 9.90
C LEU A 141 -7.16 -22.26 10.85
N GLU A 142 -6.16 -22.01 11.71
CA GLU A 142 -5.71 -22.96 12.70
C GLU A 142 -6.80 -23.28 13.72
N ARG A 143 -7.51 -22.27 14.22
CA ARG A 143 -8.66 -22.43 15.12
C ARG A 143 -9.75 -23.29 14.47
N ARG A 144 -10.06 -23.04 13.19
CA ARG A 144 -11.04 -23.82 12.43
C ARG A 144 -10.60 -25.27 12.30
N ARG A 145 -9.33 -25.52 11.99
CA ARG A 145 -8.76 -26.87 11.88
C ARG A 145 -8.83 -27.63 13.20
N ARG A 146 -8.49 -26.98 14.32
CA ARG A 146 -8.59 -27.57 15.67
C ARG A 146 -10.04 -27.90 16.02
N ALA A 147 -10.97 -26.98 15.76
CA ALA A 147 -12.40 -27.21 16.01
C ALA A 147 -12.97 -28.37 15.17
N GLU A 148 -12.58 -28.48 13.89
CA GLU A 148 -12.98 -29.58 13.01
C GLU A 148 -12.41 -30.92 13.48
N GLU A 149 -11.14 -30.95 13.88
CA GLU A 149 -10.52 -32.16 14.43
C GLU A 149 -11.19 -32.62 15.73
N GLU A 150 -11.47 -31.70 16.65
CA GLU A 150 -12.20 -31.97 17.88
C GLU A 150 -13.63 -32.45 17.61
N ALA A 151 -14.33 -31.83 16.66
CA ALA A 151 -15.65 -32.26 16.22
C ALA A 151 -15.62 -33.68 15.63
N ARG A 152 -14.62 -34.00 14.80
CA ARG A 152 -14.41 -35.36 14.26
C ARG A 152 -14.19 -36.38 15.38
N LYS A 153 -13.29 -36.09 16.32
CA LYS A 153 -13.01 -36.95 17.48
C LYS A 153 -14.27 -37.15 18.35
N ARG A 154 -15.07 -36.10 18.54
CA ARG A 154 -16.34 -36.19 19.27
C ARG A 154 -17.36 -37.05 18.53
N ALA A 155 -17.52 -36.86 17.23
CA ALA A 155 -18.43 -37.65 16.40
C ALA A 155 -18.05 -39.14 16.41
N GLU A 156 -16.75 -39.46 16.33
CA GLU A 156 -16.25 -40.83 16.43
C GLU A 156 -16.56 -41.48 17.79
N ARG A 157 -16.34 -40.76 18.89
CA ARG A 157 -16.69 -41.22 20.25
C ARG A 157 -18.17 -41.48 20.40
N GLU A 158 -19.02 -40.57 19.90
CA GLU A 158 -20.48 -40.74 19.94
C GLU A 158 -20.94 -41.91 19.06
N LYS A 159 -20.35 -42.08 17.86
CA LYS A 159 -20.60 -43.23 17.00
C LYS A 159 -20.26 -44.55 17.72
N ARG A 160 -19.09 -44.63 18.36
CA ARG A 160 -18.67 -45.82 19.13
C ARG A 160 -19.62 -46.12 20.29
N LYS A 161 -20.10 -45.09 21.01
CA LYS A 161 -21.11 -45.26 22.07
C LYS A 161 -22.43 -45.79 21.51
N LEU A 162 -22.88 -45.27 20.37
CA LEU A 162 -24.10 -45.71 19.71
C LEU A 162 -24.00 -47.17 19.24
N GLU A 163 -22.88 -47.55 18.62
CA GLU A 163 -22.61 -48.92 18.21
C GLU A 163 -22.57 -49.89 19.40
N ALA A 164 -21.95 -49.50 20.52
CA ALA A 164 -21.97 -50.29 21.75
C ALA A 164 -23.40 -50.48 22.30
N ARG A 165 -24.19 -49.39 22.36
CA ARG A 165 -25.60 -49.46 22.76
C ARG A 165 -26.42 -50.38 21.87
N LYS A 166 -26.23 -50.30 20.55
CA LYS A 166 -26.91 -51.15 19.57
C LYS A 166 -26.54 -52.62 19.78
N LYS A 167 -25.25 -52.92 19.99
CA LYS A 167 -24.78 -54.28 20.26
C LYS A 167 -25.34 -54.83 21.58
N ASP A 168 -25.44 -54.01 22.62
CA ASP A 168 -26.06 -54.41 23.89
C ASP A 168 -27.56 -54.70 23.72
N GLU A 169 -28.27 -53.91 22.92
CA GLU A 169 -29.69 -54.12 22.59
C GLU A 169 -29.90 -55.39 21.75
N GLU A 170 -29.05 -55.61 20.74
CA GLU A 170 -29.01 -56.84 19.94
C GLU A 170 -28.70 -58.07 20.81
N ALA A 171 -27.76 -57.97 21.74
CA ALA A 171 -27.45 -59.07 22.68
C ALA A 171 -28.62 -59.35 23.62
N LYS A 172 -29.30 -58.32 24.13
CA LYS A 172 -30.51 -58.47 24.98
C LYS A 172 -31.66 -59.11 24.21
N THR A 173 -31.90 -58.70 22.97
CA THR A 173 -32.96 -59.28 22.13
C THR A 173 -32.65 -60.73 21.75
N LEU A 174 -31.39 -61.04 21.41
CA LEU A 174 -30.94 -62.41 21.18
C LEU A 174 -31.06 -63.28 22.44
N ALA A 175 -30.64 -62.76 23.60
CA ALA A 175 -30.79 -63.45 24.88
C ALA A 175 -32.27 -63.61 25.27
N ALA A 176 -33.16 -62.66 24.97
CA ALA A 176 -34.60 -62.82 25.18
C ALA A 176 -35.18 -63.89 24.24
N PHE A 177 -34.71 -63.98 23.00
CA PHE A 177 -35.09 -65.04 22.07
C PHE A 177 -34.59 -66.41 22.53
N GLN A 178 -33.34 -66.51 22.99
CA GLN A 178 -32.73 -67.74 23.50
C GLN A 178 -33.30 -68.15 24.87
N ASN A 179 -33.42 -67.23 25.83
CA ASN A 179 -33.98 -67.52 27.16
C ASN A 179 -35.52 -67.62 27.15
N GLY A 180 -36.17 -67.14 26.08
CA GLY A 180 -37.57 -67.44 25.76
C GLY A 180 -37.80 -68.91 25.38
N SER A 181 -36.74 -69.70 25.17
CA SER A 181 -36.83 -71.15 24.94
C SER A 181 -37.00 -71.96 26.24
N GLY A 182 -37.58 -71.37 27.29
CA GLY A 182 -38.18 -72.08 28.42
C GLY A 182 -39.69 -72.33 28.25
N GLY A 183 -40.31 -71.78 27.21
CA GLY A 183 -41.72 -72.00 26.87
C GLY A 183 -41.82 -72.60 25.48
N GLY A 184 -41.47 -73.89 25.35
CA GLY A 184 -41.66 -74.60 24.09
C GLY A 184 -43.11 -74.46 23.61
N PHE A 185 -43.32 -73.75 22.51
CA PHE A 185 -44.50 -73.97 21.68
C PHE A 185 -44.36 -75.37 21.04
N LYS A 186 -44.47 -76.40 21.87
CA LYS A 186 -44.71 -77.78 21.44
C LYS A 186 -46.16 -77.82 20.98
N HIS A 187 -46.45 -77.35 19.78
CA HIS A 187 -47.61 -77.86 19.08
C HIS A 187 -47.13 -79.14 18.37
N PRO A 188 -47.35 -80.34 18.95
CA PRO A 188 -46.90 -81.57 18.32
C PRO A 188 -47.68 -81.74 17.02
N VAL A 189 -47.07 -81.51 15.87
CA VAL A 189 -47.71 -81.82 14.59
C VAL A 189 -47.88 -83.34 14.53
N LYS A 190 -49.11 -83.84 14.35
CA LYS A 190 -49.42 -85.27 14.19
C LYS A 190 -49.96 -85.55 12.78
N PRO A 191 -49.62 -86.68 12.14
CA PRO A 191 -50.20 -87.05 10.86
C PRO A 191 -51.69 -87.42 11.03
N CYS A 192 -52.49 -87.15 10.01
CA CYS A 192 -53.87 -87.62 9.95
C CYS A 192 -53.92 -89.15 10.07
N PRO A 193 -54.78 -89.72 10.94
CA PRO A 193 -54.87 -91.17 11.13
C PRO A 193 -55.47 -91.91 9.93
N ASN A 194 -56.09 -91.20 8.99
CA ASN A 194 -56.54 -91.80 7.74
C ASN A 194 -55.32 -92.28 6.92
N PRO A 195 -55.17 -93.60 6.68
CA PRO A 195 -53.99 -94.18 6.02
C PRO A 195 -53.71 -93.62 4.63
N LYS A 196 -54.76 -93.15 3.93
CA LYS A 196 -54.66 -92.58 2.57
C LYS A 196 -54.25 -91.09 2.57
N CYS A 197 -54.41 -90.39 3.70
CA CYS A 197 -54.24 -88.93 3.76
C CYS A 197 -52.90 -88.52 4.41
N LYS A 198 -52.60 -89.05 5.61
CA LYS A 198 -51.39 -88.79 6.42
C LYS A 198 -50.93 -87.32 6.51
N THR A 199 -51.82 -86.37 6.25
CA THR A 199 -51.47 -84.94 6.19
C THR A 199 -51.09 -84.46 7.58
N PRO A 200 -49.99 -83.71 7.76
CA PRO A 200 -49.61 -83.15 9.06
C PRO A 200 -50.68 -82.16 9.55
N ILE A 201 -51.11 -82.34 10.79
CA ILE A 201 -52.13 -81.52 11.46
C ILE A 201 -51.48 -80.92 12.69
N GLU A 202 -51.68 -79.63 12.92
CA GLU A 202 -51.21 -78.90 14.10
C GLU A 202 -52.40 -78.61 15.02
N LYS A 203 -52.27 -78.90 16.32
CA LYS A 203 -53.30 -78.58 17.32
C LYS A 203 -53.14 -77.15 17.84
N LYS A 204 -54.07 -76.28 17.46
CA LYS A 204 -54.10 -74.85 17.85
C LYS A 204 -54.74 -74.56 19.22
N ALA A 205 -54.70 -75.52 20.16
CA ALA A 205 -55.32 -75.54 21.51
C ALA A 205 -56.81 -76.01 21.58
N GLY A 206 -57.32 -76.22 22.81
CA GLY A 206 -58.75 -76.45 23.09
C GLY A 206 -59.16 -77.93 23.23
N CYS A 207 -59.78 -78.52 22.21
CA CYS A 207 -60.44 -79.83 22.28
C CYS A 207 -59.59 -80.97 21.67
N ASP A 208 -59.76 -82.21 22.13
CA ASP A 208 -59.11 -83.39 21.53
C ASP A 208 -59.83 -83.94 20.28
N HIS A 209 -61.08 -83.55 20.04
CA HIS A 209 -61.77 -83.89 18.80
C HIS A 209 -61.28 -82.98 17.66
N MET A 210 -60.49 -83.55 16.75
CA MET A 210 -59.92 -82.85 15.61
C MET A 210 -60.50 -83.38 14.29
N HIS A 211 -60.45 -82.56 13.25
CA HIS A 211 -60.82 -82.99 11.90
C HIS A 211 -59.72 -82.63 10.92
N CYS A 212 -59.46 -83.51 9.96
CA CYS A 212 -58.48 -83.25 8.91
C CYS A 212 -59.07 -82.31 7.86
N VAL A 213 -58.42 -81.19 7.58
CA VAL A 213 -58.87 -80.25 6.53
C VAL A 213 -58.87 -80.85 5.12
N ARG A 214 -57.99 -81.83 4.86
CA ARG A 214 -57.82 -82.46 3.53
C ARG A 214 -58.84 -83.58 3.29
N CYS A 215 -58.93 -84.55 4.18
CA CYS A 215 -59.81 -85.71 4.00
C CYS A 215 -61.10 -85.67 4.84
N LYS A 216 -61.31 -84.59 5.62
CA LYS A 216 -62.49 -84.37 6.49
C LYS A 216 -62.72 -85.47 7.54
N THR A 217 -61.74 -86.35 7.77
CA THR A 217 -61.82 -87.38 8.80
C THR A 217 -61.78 -86.74 10.19
N HIS A 218 -62.76 -87.05 11.01
CA HIS A 218 -62.81 -86.67 12.41
C HIS A 218 -62.07 -87.72 13.26
N PHE A 219 -61.24 -87.29 14.20
CA PHE A 219 -60.42 -88.18 15.01
C PHE A 219 -60.08 -87.58 16.37
N SER A 220 -59.75 -88.44 17.33
CA SER A 220 -59.21 -88.03 18.64
C SER A 220 -57.71 -87.73 18.53
N TRP A 221 -57.29 -86.56 18.99
CA TRP A 221 -55.90 -86.12 18.96
C TRP A 221 -54.99 -86.94 19.89
N LYS A 222 -55.51 -87.45 21.00
CA LYS A 222 -54.74 -88.25 21.97
C LYS A 222 -54.48 -89.66 21.44
N GLU A 223 -55.55 -90.33 21.00
CA GLU A 223 -55.54 -91.77 20.69
C GLU A 223 -55.45 -92.08 19.19
N LEU A 224 -55.58 -91.06 18.32
CA LEU A 224 -55.63 -91.22 16.86
C LEU A 224 -56.76 -92.11 16.33
N PHE A 225 -57.78 -92.34 17.17
CA PHE A 225 -58.99 -93.07 16.82
C PHE A 225 -59.86 -92.27 15.83
N ILE A 226 -60.32 -92.91 14.75
CA ILE A 226 -61.17 -92.32 13.72
C ILE A 226 -62.65 -92.48 14.12
N TYR A 227 -63.40 -91.38 14.15
CA TYR A 227 -64.84 -91.43 14.34
C TYR A 227 -65.54 -91.84 13.04
N PRO A 228 -66.43 -92.86 13.06
CA PRO A 228 -67.15 -93.28 11.87
C PRO A 228 -68.10 -92.19 11.36
N PRO A 229 -68.29 -92.06 10.03
CA PRO A 229 -69.20 -91.08 9.47
C PRO A 229 -70.65 -91.39 9.86
N GLY A 230 -71.29 -90.49 10.62
CA GLY A 230 -72.72 -90.58 10.97
C GLY A 230 -73.05 -90.72 12.46
N THR A 231 -72.07 -90.85 13.35
CA THR A 231 -72.32 -90.94 14.82
C THR A 231 -72.23 -89.59 15.53
N PHE A 232 -72.73 -88.51 14.93
CA PHE A 232 -72.92 -87.23 15.62
C PHE A 232 -74.29 -87.21 16.31
N GLY A 233 -74.38 -87.93 17.41
CA GLY A 233 -75.59 -87.98 18.22
C GLY A 233 -75.49 -89.02 19.31
N TYR A 234 -74.61 -88.79 20.29
CA TYR A 234 -74.68 -89.22 21.70
C TYR A 234 -73.26 -89.08 22.28
N ILE A 235 -72.99 -87.93 22.90
CA ILE A 235 -71.90 -87.80 23.87
C ILE A 235 -72.58 -88.01 25.23
N PRO A 236 -72.34 -89.12 25.96
CA PRO A 236 -72.61 -89.14 27.38
C PRO A 236 -71.58 -88.21 28.03
N GLN A 237 -72.05 -87.10 28.58
CA GLN A 237 -71.24 -86.28 29.47
C GLN A 237 -70.91 -87.11 30.71
N GLN A 238 -69.64 -87.49 30.89
CA GLN A 238 -69.09 -87.86 32.19
C GLN A 238 -67.72 -87.19 32.34
N TRP A 239 -67.70 -86.25 33.29
CA TRP A 239 -66.62 -85.68 34.11
C TRP A 239 -65.18 -85.73 33.59
#